data_AF-B6QV36-F1
#
_entry.id   AF-B6QV36-F1
#
_cell.length_a   1.000
_cell.length_b   1.000
_cell.length_c   1.000
_cell.angle_alpha   90.00
_cell.angle_beta   90.00
_cell.angle_gamma   90.00
#
_symmetry.space_group_name_H-M   'P 1'
#
loop_
_entity.id
_entity.type
_entity.pdbx_description
1 polymer ?
#
loop_
_entity_poly.entity_id
_entity_poly.type
_entity_poly.pdbx_seq_one_letter_code
_entity_poly.pdbx_strand_id
1 'polypeptide(L)'
;MYRPPPGPPPGWTPQEQQQDEAYDNPPPYHNWQEQVPDTATLPPPPAMSRFASETGNASGDDAGCLPSSLETSDHRAKDFCNERPLWRPVRTTYLRERKPSEPIYTSTQYGDIRPGQPIEYRGTLDTPNRGHWRIRSDKNCRDCSIISLLPLYYAMRDSPMTTERAKTIYFEVTINKFHRRPFGGDASGFSLGFVAQPYPSWRSPGWDRASIGVFSDDGCRFVNDNLGGKEFTSAFRVGETVGIGMTFSLPETATGAQQKPDVRVFLTRNGTEVGGWDLHEELDSEAEGVYGLEGDFDLYAAVGVFGGVDVEVKFDRERLMARH
;
A
#
# COMPACT_ATOMS: atom_id res chain seq x y z
N MET A 1 15.53 9.28 67.90
CA MET A 1 14.21 8.96 67.31
C MET A 1 14.19 9.47 65.89
N TYR A 2 14.31 8.57 64.91
CA TYR A 2 14.24 8.87 63.48
C TYR A 2 12.81 8.56 63.03
N ARG A 3 12.08 9.55 62.50
CA ARG A 3 10.76 9.32 61.88
C ARG A 3 10.95 9.18 60.36
N PRO A 4 10.38 8.16 59.72
CA PRO A 4 10.44 8.01 58.27
C PRO A 4 9.56 9.06 57.55
N PRO A 5 9.86 9.39 56.28
CA PRO A 5 9.11 10.37 55.50
C PRO A 5 7.68 9.87 55.16
N PRO A 6 6.74 10.80 54.91
CA PRO A 6 5.33 10.49 54.69
C PRO A 6 5.10 9.68 53.41
N GLY A 7 4.22 8.66 53.50
CA GLY A 7 3.81 7.82 52.39
C GLY A 7 2.93 8.55 51.35
N PRO A 8 2.66 7.89 50.20
CA PRO A 8 1.94 8.50 49.09
C PRO A 8 0.45 8.74 49.44
N PRO A 9 -0.21 9.72 48.78
CA PRO A 9 -1.58 10.10 49.07
C PRO A 9 -2.58 8.96 48.80
N PRO A 10 -3.69 8.91 49.57
CA PRO A 10 -4.71 7.86 49.43
C PRO A 10 -5.49 8.03 48.12
N GLY A 11 -5.47 7.00 47.28
CA GLY A 11 -6.20 6.96 46.01
C GLY A 11 -5.57 6.12 44.90
N TRP A 12 -4.34 5.63 45.07
CA TRP A 12 -3.70 4.75 44.10
C TRP A 12 -4.19 3.30 44.28
N THR A 13 -5.20 2.92 43.49
CA THR A 13 -5.45 1.53 43.13
C THR A 13 -4.59 1.22 41.90
N PRO A 14 -3.88 0.08 41.83
CA PRO A 14 -3.15 -0.29 40.62
C PRO A 14 -4.17 -0.50 39.49
N GLN A 15 -4.24 0.44 38.56
CA GLN A 15 -4.97 0.24 37.32
C GLN A 15 -4.22 -0.80 36.49
N GLU A 16 -4.64 -2.06 36.58
CA GLU A 16 -4.43 -3.10 35.57
C GLU A 16 -5.26 -2.83 34.28
N GLN A 17 -5.59 -1.58 34.00
CA GLN A 17 -6.43 -1.17 32.88
C GLN A 17 -5.94 0.17 32.33
N GLN A 18 -4.83 0.16 31.60
CA GLN A 18 -4.43 1.25 30.72
C GLN A 18 -3.34 0.78 29.73
N GLN A 19 -3.72 -0.10 28.81
CA GLN A 19 -2.99 -0.30 27.55
C GLN A 19 -3.88 -0.27 26.29
N ASP A 20 -5.19 -0.01 26.42
CA ASP A 20 -6.14 -0.07 25.29
C ASP A 20 -6.53 1.30 24.70
N GLU A 21 -5.92 2.41 25.12
CA GLU A 21 -6.20 3.75 24.56
C GLU A 21 -5.09 4.27 23.61
N ALA A 22 -4.53 3.38 22.80
CA ALA A 22 -3.76 3.79 21.63
C ALA A 22 -4.74 4.19 20.51
N TYR A 23 -4.92 5.50 20.30
CA TYR A 23 -5.52 6.17 19.13
C TYR A 23 -6.10 5.25 18.05
N ASP A 24 -7.43 5.31 17.85
CA ASP A 24 -8.22 4.51 16.88
C ASP A 24 -7.39 3.87 15.76
N ASN A 25 -6.96 2.62 15.98
CA ASN A 25 -6.21 1.81 15.04
C ASN A 25 -7.11 0.66 14.54
N PRO A 26 -7.51 0.64 13.25
CA PRO A 26 -7.22 1.63 12.22
C PRO A 26 -8.06 2.90 12.41
N PRO A 27 -7.64 4.04 11.83
CA PRO A 27 -8.51 5.20 11.73
C PRO A 27 -9.77 4.83 10.94
N PRO A 28 -10.95 5.40 11.27
CA PRO A 28 -12.16 5.13 10.50
C PRO A 28 -11.97 5.54 9.04
N TYR A 29 -12.45 4.70 8.12
CA TYR A 29 -12.49 5.08 6.71
C TYR A 29 -13.25 6.39 6.54
N HIS A 30 -12.81 7.25 5.62
CA HIS A 30 -13.48 8.53 5.39
C HIS A 30 -14.86 8.28 4.78
N ASN A 31 -15.93 8.55 5.54
CA ASN A 31 -17.34 8.32 5.19
C ASN A 31 -17.91 9.25 4.09
N TRP A 32 -17.07 9.84 3.23
CA TRP A 32 -17.55 10.76 2.20
C TRP A 32 -18.55 10.07 1.25
N GLN A 33 -18.40 8.77 0.99
CA GLN A 33 -19.30 7.96 0.15
C GLN A 33 -20.71 7.77 0.76
N GLU A 34 -20.85 7.83 2.08
CA GLU A 34 -22.16 7.75 2.73
C GLU A 34 -22.93 9.08 2.65
N GLN A 35 -22.22 10.19 2.42
CA GLN A 35 -22.78 11.54 2.43
C GLN A 35 -23.19 12.06 1.04
N VAL A 36 -22.83 11.37 -0.04
CA VAL A 36 -23.16 11.79 -1.42
C VAL A 36 -23.67 10.61 -2.27
N PRO A 37 -25.00 10.49 -2.45
CA PRO A 37 -25.58 9.60 -3.44
C PRO A 37 -25.26 10.14 -4.85
N ASP A 38 -24.55 9.32 -5.63
CA ASP A 38 -24.11 9.58 -7.01
C ASP A 38 -23.01 10.65 -7.18
N THR A 39 -21.77 10.16 -7.33
CA THR A 39 -20.54 10.95 -7.42
C THR A 39 -20.10 11.23 -8.86
N ALA A 40 -20.91 10.84 -9.86
CA ALA A 40 -20.55 10.99 -11.28
C ALA A 40 -20.55 12.46 -11.76
N THR A 41 -21.21 13.37 -11.04
CA THR A 41 -21.39 14.78 -11.43
C THR A 41 -20.72 15.78 -10.50
N LEU A 42 -20.06 15.33 -9.43
CA LEU A 42 -19.42 16.22 -8.46
C LEU A 42 -17.94 16.43 -8.80
N PRO A 43 -17.41 17.66 -8.68
CA PRO A 43 -15.97 17.88 -8.72
C PRO A 43 -15.31 17.03 -7.62
N PRO A 44 -14.07 16.55 -7.82
CA PRO A 44 -13.39 15.74 -6.83
C PRO A 44 -13.37 16.50 -5.49
N PRO A 45 -13.73 15.84 -4.37
CA PRO A 45 -13.60 16.49 -3.07
C PRO A 45 -12.13 16.91 -2.88
N PRO A 46 -11.87 18.06 -2.23
CA PRO A 46 -10.50 18.42 -1.88
C PRO A 46 -9.89 17.23 -1.11
N ALA A 47 -8.72 16.77 -1.55
CA ALA A 47 -8.01 15.66 -0.93
C ALA A 47 -7.72 15.99 0.55
N MET A 48 -8.62 15.59 1.44
CA MET A 48 -8.41 15.66 2.88
C MET A 48 -8.05 14.27 3.37
N SER A 49 -6.77 13.93 3.20
CA SER A 49 -6.06 13.03 4.09
C SER A 49 -4.72 13.69 4.40
N ARG A 50 -4.74 14.66 5.33
CA ARG A 50 -3.51 15.26 5.89
C ARG A 50 -2.90 14.29 6.89
N PHE A 51 -2.10 13.34 6.40
CA PHE A 51 -1.07 12.72 7.23
C PHE A 51 0.21 13.51 7.01
N ALA A 52 0.39 14.57 7.80
CA ALA A 52 1.65 15.29 7.86
C ALA A 52 2.66 14.43 8.65
N SER A 53 3.81 14.16 8.05
CA SER A 53 5.05 13.87 8.78
C SER A 53 5.96 15.08 8.58
N GLU A 54 6.33 15.77 9.66
CA GLU A 54 7.09 17.03 9.62
C GLU A 54 8.58 16.86 9.22
N THR A 55 9.00 15.72 8.66
CA THR A 55 10.41 15.45 8.29
C THR A 55 10.53 14.64 6.99
N GLY A 56 9.87 15.08 5.92
CA GLY A 56 9.87 14.42 4.60
C GLY A 56 10.78 15.08 3.55
N ASN A 57 12.09 15.18 3.78
CA ASN A 57 13.04 15.57 2.73
C ASN A 57 13.89 14.36 2.35
N ALA A 58 13.61 13.75 1.21
CA ALA A 58 14.65 13.02 0.48
C ALA A 58 15.19 13.99 -0.57
N SER A 59 16.10 14.90 -0.23
CA SER A 59 16.85 15.71 -1.21
C SER A 59 18.29 15.25 -1.27
N GLY A 60 18.76 14.93 -2.48
CA GLY A 60 20.18 14.83 -2.80
C GLY A 60 20.88 16.20 -2.80
N ASP A 61 20.66 17.02 -1.77
CA ASP A 61 21.38 18.29 -1.59
C ASP A 61 21.68 18.63 -0.12
N ASP A 62 21.60 17.65 0.80
CA ASP A 62 22.31 17.77 2.09
C ASP A 62 23.79 17.37 1.89
N ALA A 63 24.50 18.18 1.10
CA ALA A 63 25.95 18.16 1.01
C ALA A 63 26.53 18.78 2.29
N GLY A 64 26.49 18.02 3.37
CA GLY A 64 27.05 18.34 4.67
C GLY A 64 27.59 17.09 5.37
N CYS A 65 28.47 16.36 4.69
CA CYS A 65 29.34 15.33 5.26
C CYS A 65 28.66 14.22 6.09
N LEU A 66 27.91 13.28 5.49
CA LEU A 66 27.57 11.94 6.05
C LEU A 66 27.18 10.96 4.90
N PRO A 67 27.21 9.62 5.08
CA PRO A 67 27.27 8.65 3.99
C PRO A 67 25.98 8.62 3.15
N SER A 68 26.09 8.02 1.96
CA SER A 68 25.22 8.16 0.79
C SER A 68 23.70 8.36 1.08
N SER A 69 23.06 9.28 0.35
CA SER A 69 21.64 9.64 0.52
C SER A 69 20.63 8.48 0.48
N LEU A 70 21.02 7.35 -0.11
CA LEU A 70 20.22 6.11 -0.14
C LEU A 70 20.12 5.51 1.27
N GLU A 71 21.24 5.40 1.99
CA GLU A 71 21.31 4.90 3.37
C GLU A 71 20.43 5.76 4.30
N THR A 72 20.39 7.08 4.11
CA THR A 72 19.56 7.95 4.96
C THR A 72 18.07 7.72 4.74
N SER A 73 17.64 7.45 3.50
CA SER A 73 16.23 7.19 3.19
C SER A 73 15.73 5.85 3.72
N ASP A 74 16.60 4.84 3.69
CA ASP A 74 16.35 3.50 4.20
C ASP A 74 16.21 3.52 5.74
N HIS A 75 17.18 4.09 6.46
CA HIS A 75 17.09 4.24 7.91
C HIS A 75 15.81 4.96 8.33
N ARG A 76 15.44 6.06 7.66
CA ARG A 76 14.19 6.77 7.95
C ARG A 76 12.94 5.93 7.69
N ALA A 77 12.94 5.12 6.64
CA ALA A 77 11.81 4.23 6.34
C ALA A 77 11.71 3.11 7.37
N LYS A 78 12.84 2.52 7.78
CA LYS A 78 12.92 1.51 8.84
C LYS A 78 12.43 2.07 10.18
N ASP A 79 12.87 3.26 10.57
CA ASP A 79 12.40 3.95 11.78
C ASP A 79 10.89 4.20 11.74
N PHE A 80 10.38 4.74 10.62
CA PHE A 80 8.94 4.90 10.42
C PHE A 80 8.19 3.58 10.60
N CYS A 81 8.72 2.50 10.04
CA CYS A 81 8.11 1.18 10.07
C CYS A 81 8.08 0.59 11.49
N ASN A 82 9.15 0.81 12.26
CA ASN A 82 9.28 0.36 13.65
C ASN A 82 8.39 1.16 14.61
N GLU A 83 8.30 2.48 14.41
CA GLU A 83 7.51 3.36 15.28
C GLU A 83 6.00 3.28 15.02
N ARG A 84 5.60 2.86 13.82
CA ARG A 84 4.20 2.85 13.39
C ARG A 84 3.77 1.43 13.04
N PRO A 85 3.23 0.65 13.99
CA PRO A 85 2.75 -0.69 13.69
C PRO A 85 1.62 -0.66 12.65
N LEU A 86 1.52 -1.74 11.87
CA LEU A 86 0.47 -1.90 10.87
C LEU A 86 -0.93 -1.73 11.47
N TRP A 87 -1.80 -1.18 10.65
CA TRP A 87 -3.19 -0.98 10.96
C TRP A 87 -3.89 -2.32 11.09
N ARG A 88 -4.43 -2.60 12.28
CA ARG A 88 -5.14 -3.87 12.49
C ARG A 88 -6.37 -3.92 11.57
N PRO A 89 -6.70 -5.09 11.00
CA PRO A 89 -7.98 -5.23 10.30
C PRO A 89 -9.13 -4.81 11.19
N VAL A 90 -10.11 -4.14 10.60
CA VAL A 90 -11.23 -3.62 11.38
C VAL A 90 -12.04 -4.79 11.97
N ARG A 91 -11.91 -5.00 13.29
CA ARG A 91 -12.57 -6.11 14.01
C ARG A 91 -13.99 -5.73 14.42
N THR A 92 -14.91 -6.67 14.25
CA THR A 92 -16.23 -6.59 14.89
C THR A 92 -16.11 -6.99 16.35
N THR A 93 -16.46 -6.10 17.28
CA THR A 93 -16.76 -6.48 18.66
C THR A 93 -18.24 -6.32 18.90
N TYR A 94 -18.82 -7.13 19.81
CA TYR A 94 -20.25 -7.09 20.17
C TYR A 94 -20.74 -5.71 20.67
N LEU A 95 -19.84 -4.76 20.92
CA LEU A 95 -20.14 -3.43 21.45
C LEU A 95 -19.81 -2.28 20.49
N ARG A 96 -19.10 -2.54 19.37
CA ARG A 96 -18.83 -1.55 18.31
C ARG A 96 -18.71 -2.26 16.96
N GLU A 97 -19.65 -2.00 16.07
CA GLU A 97 -19.57 -2.42 14.67
C GLU A 97 -18.48 -1.61 13.96
N ARG A 98 -17.24 -2.09 14.05
CA ARG A 98 -16.15 -1.61 13.20
C ARG A 98 -15.99 -2.57 12.02
N LYS A 99 -17.03 -2.71 11.20
CA LYS A 99 -16.89 -3.27 9.83
C LYS A 99 -16.80 -2.09 8.86
N PRO A 100 -16.08 -2.20 7.72
CA PRO A 100 -16.36 -1.29 6.61
C PRO A 100 -17.87 -1.36 6.35
N SER A 101 -18.53 -0.21 6.34
CA SER A 101 -19.98 -0.18 6.13
C SER A 101 -20.32 -0.85 4.79
N GLU A 102 -21.51 -1.44 4.68
CA GLU A 102 -21.94 -2.10 3.45
C GLU A 102 -21.72 -1.22 2.20
N PRO A 103 -22.02 0.09 2.23
CA PRO A 103 -21.75 0.99 1.10
C PRO A 103 -20.26 1.07 0.74
N ILE A 104 -19.35 1.16 1.72
CA ILE A 104 -17.90 1.24 1.47
C ILE A 104 -17.40 -0.04 0.81
N TYR A 105 -17.76 -1.19 1.37
CA TYR A 105 -17.32 -2.48 0.81
C TYR A 105 -17.88 -2.70 -0.60
N THR A 106 -19.16 -2.36 -0.80
CA THR A 106 -19.84 -2.44 -2.10
C THR A 106 -19.19 -1.51 -3.12
N SER A 107 -18.84 -0.28 -2.72
CA SER A 107 -18.11 0.69 -3.55
C SER A 107 -16.78 0.12 -4.03
N THR A 108 -16.03 -0.53 -3.15
CA THR A 108 -14.79 -1.24 -3.51
C THR A 108 -15.05 -2.38 -4.49
N GLN A 109 -16.11 -3.19 -4.29
CA GLN A 109 -16.42 -4.30 -5.20
C GLN A 109 -16.77 -3.81 -6.63
N TYR A 110 -17.35 -2.61 -6.75
CA TYR A 110 -17.60 -1.96 -8.04
C TYR A 110 -16.38 -1.19 -8.60
N GLY A 111 -15.24 -1.24 -7.92
CA GLY A 111 -14.02 -0.59 -8.37
C GLY A 111 -14.01 0.93 -8.19
N ASP A 112 -14.92 1.55 -7.43
CA ASP A 112 -14.84 2.99 -7.10
C ASP A 112 -13.77 3.24 -6.02
N ILE A 113 -12.52 3.04 -6.43
CA ILE A 113 -11.33 3.25 -5.64
C ILE A 113 -10.78 4.63 -5.99
N ARG A 114 -10.52 5.45 -4.97
CA ARG A 114 -9.93 6.78 -5.12
C ARG A 114 -8.48 6.79 -4.64
N PRO A 115 -7.59 7.58 -5.27
CA PRO A 115 -6.21 7.69 -4.85
C PRO A 115 -6.05 8.70 -3.70
N GLY A 116 -5.18 8.40 -2.75
CA GLY A 116 -4.62 9.37 -1.83
C GLY A 116 -3.41 10.05 -2.45
N GLN A 117 -3.40 11.39 -2.46
CA GLN A 117 -2.26 12.15 -2.98
C GLN A 117 -1.23 12.39 -1.86
N PRO A 118 -0.01 11.84 -1.97
CA PRO A 118 1.03 12.10 -0.98
C PRO A 118 1.60 13.51 -1.14
N ILE A 119 2.14 14.09 -0.06
CA ILE A 119 2.66 15.47 -0.06
C ILE A 119 3.89 15.63 -0.96
N GLU A 120 4.63 14.53 -1.15
CA GLU A 120 5.82 14.44 -1.99
C GLU A 120 5.49 14.50 -3.49
N TYR A 121 4.26 14.17 -3.89
CA TYR A 121 3.88 14.08 -5.29
C TYR A 121 3.98 15.43 -6.01
N ARG A 122 4.70 15.44 -7.13
CA ARG A 122 4.83 16.59 -8.03
C ARG A 122 4.24 16.25 -9.39
N GLY A 123 3.04 16.74 -9.63
CA GLY A 123 2.29 16.44 -10.83
C GLY A 123 0.81 16.75 -10.72
N THR A 124 0.03 16.18 -11.63
CA THR A 124 -1.43 16.21 -11.62
C THR A 124 -1.98 14.80 -11.44
N LEU A 125 -2.86 14.62 -10.46
CA LEU A 125 -3.58 13.39 -10.19
C LEU A 125 -5.06 13.61 -10.42
N ASP A 126 -5.57 13.12 -11.56
CA ASP A 126 -6.97 13.29 -11.97
C ASP A 126 -7.74 11.98 -11.78
N THR A 127 -9.03 12.05 -11.44
CA THR A 127 -9.93 10.87 -11.39
C THR A 127 -11.09 11.04 -12.34
N PRO A 128 -10.87 10.85 -13.67
CA PRO A 128 -11.87 11.20 -14.69
C PRO A 128 -13.17 10.40 -14.59
N ASN A 129 -13.11 9.16 -14.11
CA ASN A 129 -14.26 8.29 -13.90
C ASN A 129 -14.06 7.46 -12.61
N ARG A 130 -15.11 6.75 -12.17
CA ARG A 130 -15.02 5.79 -11.07
C ARG A 130 -13.94 4.75 -11.38
N GLY A 131 -13.05 4.48 -10.41
CA GLY A 131 -12.00 3.48 -10.57
C GLY A 131 -10.96 3.77 -11.65
N HIS A 132 -10.87 5.01 -12.13
CA HIS A 132 -9.88 5.41 -13.14
C HIS A 132 -9.06 6.58 -12.62
N TRP A 133 -7.76 6.40 -12.48
CA TRP A 133 -6.82 7.45 -12.10
C TRP A 133 -5.95 7.82 -13.30
N ARG A 134 -5.65 9.10 -13.46
CA ARG A 134 -4.66 9.59 -14.41
C ARG A 134 -3.55 10.29 -13.64
N ILE A 135 -2.36 9.71 -13.69
CA ILE A 135 -1.18 10.16 -12.97
C ILE A 135 -0.25 10.80 -13.98
N ARG A 136 0.05 12.09 -13.82
CA ARG A 136 1.05 12.80 -14.62
C ARG A 136 2.05 13.50 -13.71
N SER A 137 3.24 12.92 -13.56
CA SER A 137 4.32 13.53 -12.79
C SER A 137 5.33 14.24 -13.71
N ASP A 138 6.02 15.23 -13.14
CA ASP A 138 7.13 15.87 -13.82
C ASP A 138 8.48 15.24 -13.43
N LYS A 139 9.55 15.63 -14.14
CA LYS A 139 10.91 15.12 -13.93
C LYS A 139 11.48 15.38 -12.52
N ASN A 140 10.93 16.31 -11.75
CA ASN A 140 11.37 16.63 -10.40
C ASN A 140 10.56 15.87 -9.34
N CYS A 141 9.56 15.07 -9.74
CA CYS A 141 8.88 14.17 -8.82
C CYS A 141 9.88 13.15 -8.29
N ARG A 142 10.06 13.17 -6.97
CA ARG A 142 10.84 12.17 -6.25
C ARG A 142 9.97 10.97 -5.95
N ASP A 143 10.61 9.92 -5.44
CA ASP A 143 9.96 8.69 -5.04
C ASP A 143 8.80 8.98 -4.10
N CYS A 144 7.61 8.55 -4.50
CA CYS A 144 6.42 8.60 -3.69
C CYS A 144 5.43 7.53 -4.10
N SER A 145 4.55 7.15 -3.18
CA SER A 145 3.50 6.17 -3.41
C SER A 145 2.13 6.83 -3.36
N ILE A 146 1.41 6.75 -4.48
CA ILE A 146 -0.01 7.06 -4.55
C ILE A 146 -0.74 5.78 -4.12
N ILE A 147 -1.33 5.81 -2.93
CA ILE A 147 -2.00 4.65 -2.31
C ILE A 147 -3.51 4.86 -2.35
N SER A 148 -4.29 3.82 -2.61
CA SER A 148 -5.75 3.90 -2.58
C SER A 148 -6.26 4.35 -1.20
N LEU A 149 -7.39 5.06 -1.17
CA LEU A 149 -8.06 5.46 0.08
C LEU A 149 -8.83 4.31 0.73
N LEU A 150 -9.18 3.29 -0.06
CA LEU A 150 -9.86 2.09 0.40
C LEU A 150 -9.00 0.84 0.11
N PRO A 151 -9.05 -0.18 0.97
CA PRO A 151 -8.45 -1.48 0.67
C PRO A 151 -9.09 -2.11 -0.57
N LEU A 152 -8.32 -2.90 -1.30
CA LEU A 152 -8.84 -3.84 -2.29
C LEU A 152 -9.13 -5.21 -1.65
N TYR A 153 -8.36 -5.58 -0.61
CA TYR A 153 -8.59 -6.77 0.21
C TYR A 153 -8.88 -6.35 1.64
N TYR A 154 -10.03 -6.79 2.16
CA TYR A 154 -10.42 -6.59 3.56
C TYR A 154 -10.22 -7.90 4.31
N ALA A 155 -9.20 -7.99 5.18
CA ALA A 155 -8.81 -9.26 5.80
C ALA A 155 -9.97 -9.93 6.55
N MET A 156 -10.78 -9.16 7.29
CA MET A 156 -11.91 -9.70 8.05
C MET A 156 -13.11 -10.12 7.20
N ARG A 157 -13.15 -9.76 5.91
CA ARG A 157 -14.32 -9.92 5.04
C ARG A 157 -14.07 -10.81 3.84
N ASP A 158 -12.85 -10.74 3.32
CA ASP A 158 -12.43 -11.42 2.11
C ASP A 158 -11.55 -12.65 2.38
N SER A 159 -11.11 -12.88 3.62
CA SER A 159 -10.20 -14.00 3.93
C SER A 159 -10.81 -15.35 3.55
N PRO A 160 -10.10 -16.18 2.75
CA PRO A 160 -10.53 -17.55 2.44
C PRO A 160 -10.69 -18.41 3.70
N MET A 161 -9.92 -18.13 4.75
CA MET A 161 -10.01 -18.85 6.03
C MET A 161 -11.36 -18.66 6.73
N THR A 162 -12.10 -17.59 6.39
CA THR A 162 -13.44 -17.30 6.93
C THR A 162 -14.53 -17.57 5.90
N THR A 163 -14.28 -17.24 4.64
CA THR A 163 -15.29 -17.30 3.57
C THR A 163 -15.33 -18.64 2.84
N GLU A 164 -14.31 -19.48 3.03
CA GLU A 164 -14.06 -20.73 2.29
C GLU A 164 -14.01 -20.53 0.77
N ARG A 165 -13.73 -19.30 0.31
CA ARG A 165 -13.67 -18.92 -1.09
C ARG A 165 -12.37 -18.20 -1.37
N ALA A 166 -11.77 -18.49 -2.51
CA ALA A 166 -10.62 -17.75 -2.98
C ALA A 166 -11.01 -16.28 -3.24
N LYS A 167 -10.09 -15.37 -2.95
CA LYS A 167 -10.23 -13.94 -3.26
C LYS A 167 -9.06 -13.51 -4.13
N THR A 168 -9.37 -12.81 -5.23
CA THR A 168 -8.35 -12.12 -6.03
C THR A 168 -8.55 -10.61 -5.93
N ILE A 169 -7.45 -9.89 -5.69
CA ILE A 169 -7.35 -8.44 -5.86
C ILE A 169 -6.44 -8.16 -7.04
N TYR A 170 -6.80 -7.16 -7.84
CA TYR A 170 -6.12 -6.89 -9.11
C TYR A 170 -6.40 -5.46 -9.58
N PHE A 171 -5.42 -4.84 -10.22
CA PHE A 171 -5.60 -3.58 -10.94
C PHE A 171 -4.57 -3.46 -12.08
N GLU A 172 -4.87 -2.60 -13.04
CA GLU A 172 -4.05 -2.37 -14.24
C GLU A 172 -3.51 -0.94 -14.31
N VAL A 173 -2.34 -0.79 -14.92
CA VAL A 173 -1.71 0.49 -15.27
C VAL A 173 -1.40 0.49 -16.77
N THR A 174 -2.01 1.42 -17.50
CA THR A 174 -1.70 1.70 -18.91
C THR A 174 -0.65 2.81 -19.01
N ILE A 175 0.39 2.57 -19.81
CA ILE A 175 1.57 3.44 -19.89
C ILE A 175 1.44 4.35 -21.10
N ASN A 176 1.17 5.64 -20.88
CA ASN A 176 1.09 6.62 -21.98
C ASN A 176 2.46 7.19 -22.32
N LYS A 177 3.30 7.46 -21.31
CA LYS A 177 4.60 8.10 -21.53
C LYS A 177 5.56 7.95 -20.34
N PHE A 178 6.83 7.76 -20.65
CA PHE A 178 7.95 8.06 -19.75
C PHE A 178 8.61 9.37 -20.18
N HIS A 179 8.82 10.30 -19.25
CA HIS A 179 9.57 11.52 -19.52
C HIS A 179 11.06 11.21 -19.45
N ARG A 180 11.77 11.27 -20.59
CA ARG A 180 13.23 11.21 -20.58
C ARG A 180 13.80 12.44 -19.88
N ARG A 181 14.70 12.23 -18.91
CA ARG A 181 15.58 13.31 -18.43
C ARG A 181 16.57 13.65 -19.57
N PRO A 182 16.74 14.93 -19.94
CA PRO A 182 17.57 15.32 -21.08
C PRO A 182 19.08 15.06 -20.90
N PHE A 183 19.56 14.82 -19.68
CA PHE A 183 20.96 14.51 -19.38
C PHE A 183 21.04 13.42 -18.32
N GLY A 184 21.97 12.47 -18.51
CA GLY A 184 22.20 11.23 -17.75
C GLY A 184 21.88 11.27 -16.26
N GLY A 185 20.61 11.11 -15.93
CA GLY A 185 20.08 11.06 -14.57
C GLY A 185 19.07 9.93 -14.44
N ASP A 186 18.79 9.56 -13.19
CA ASP A 186 17.95 8.45 -12.75
C ASP A 186 16.73 8.20 -13.63
N ALA A 187 16.44 6.91 -13.86
CA ALA A 187 15.32 6.44 -14.66
C ALA A 187 14.02 7.11 -14.20
N SER A 188 13.15 7.45 -15.16
CA SER A 188 11.76 7.80 -14.84
C SER A 188 10.91 6.57 -15.03
N GLY A 189 10.09 6.28 -14.04
CA GLY A 189 9.30 5.06 -14.01
C GLY A 189 8.24 5.10 -12.93
N PHE A 190 7.55 3.99 -12.84
CA PHE A 190 6.62 3.72 -11.76
C PHE A 190 6.82 2.29 -11.28
N SER A 191 6.26 1.98 -10.11
CA SER A 191 6.06 0.63 -9.65
C SER A 191 4.58 0.45 -9.29
N LEU A 192 4.08 -0.78 -9.40
CA LEU A 192 2.71 -1.12 -9.04
C LEU A 192 2.72 -2.31 -8.09
N GLY A 193 1.85 -2.26 -7.09
CA GLY A 193 1.64 -3.37 -6.18
C GLY A 193 0.70 -3.06 -5.04
N PHE A 194 0.91 -3.73 -3.91
CA PHE A 194 0.01 -3.69 -2.77
C PHE A 194 0.77 -3.37 -1.49
N VAL A 195 0.13 -2.63 -0.59
CA VAL A 195 0.71 -2.24 0.71
C VAL A 195 -0.32 -2.42 1.83
N ALA A 196 0.13 -2.78 3.03
CA ALA A 196 -0.62 -2.56 4.25
C ALA A 196 -0.27 -1.18 4.84
N GLN A 197 -1.25 -0.52 5.45
CA GLN A 197 -1.07 0.79 6.09
C GLN A 197 -0.63 0.62 7.56
N PRO A 198 0.07 1.60 8.17
CA PRO A 198 0.63 2.79 7.55
C PRO A 198 1.92 2.48 6.77
N TYR A 199 1.99 2.98 5.54
CA TYR A 199 3.16 2.82 4.66
C TYR A 199 3.84 4.17 4.40
N PRO A 200 5.20 4.27 4.40
CA PRO A 200 5.89 5.53 4.15
C PRO A 200 5.61 6.05 2.73
N SER A 201 4.94 7.19 2.62
CA SER A 201 4.46 7.73 1.34
C SER A 201 5.57 8.15 0.37
N TRP A 202 6.81 8.25 0.84
CA TRP A 202 8.01 8.59 0.06
C TRP A 202 8.82 7.35 -0.37
N ARG A 203 8.25 6.15 -0.26
CA ARG A 203 8.89 4.89 -0.65
C ARG A 203 8.04 4.18 -1.69
N SER A 204 8.67 3.41 -2.55
CA SER A 204 7.99 2.62 -3.59
C SER A 204 7.48 1.30 -3.02
N PRO A 205 6.28 0.82 -3.42
CA PRO A 205 5.76 -0.45 -2.96
C PRO A 205 6.75 -1.60 -3.25
N GLY A 206 6.90 -2.50 -2.29
CA GLY A 206 7.84 -3.62 -2.31
C GLY A 206 9.11 -3.39 -1.50
N TRP A 207 9.50 -2.13 -1.25
CA TRP A 207 10.76 -1.81 -0.56
C TRP A 207 10.75 -2.01 0.95
N ASP A 208 9.61 -1.80 1.59
CA ASP A 208 9.51 -1.74 3.05
C ASP A 208 8.41 -2.68 3.53
N ARG A 209 8.33 -2.93 4.84
CA ARG A 209 7.40 -3.93 5.43
C ARG A 209 5.97 -3.87 4.87
N ALA A 210 5.37 -5.05 4.78
CA ALA A 210 4.03 -5.30 4.29
C ALA A 210 3.72 -4.68 2.93
N SER A 211 4.66 -4.79 1.99
CA SER A 211 4.46 -4.34 0.62
C SER A 211 5.06 -5.28 -0.42
N ILE A 212 4.41 -5.33 -1.57
CA ILE A 212 4.93 -5.92 -2.79
C ILE A 212 4.88 -4.92 -3.93
N GLY A 213 5.82 -5.02 -4.86
CA GLY A 213 5.79 -4.19 -6.07
C GLY A 213 6.61 -4.77 -7.20
N VAL A 214 6.24 -4.41 -8.43
CA VAL A 214 7.02 -4.68 -9.64
C VAL A 214 7.38 -3.35 -10.30
N PHE A 215 8.64 -3.21 -10.70
CA PHE A 215 9.20 -1.95 -11.17
C PHE A 215 9.21 -1.88 -12.70
N SER A 216 8.90 -0.70 -13.23
CA SER A 216 8.73 -0.53 -14.68
C SER A 216 10.04 -0.42 -15.47
N ASP A 217 11.12 -0.01 -14.83
CA ASP A 217 12.41 0.28 -15.46
C ASP A 217 13.23 -0.99 -15.73
N ASP A 218 13.17 -1.98 -14.85
CA ASP A 218 13.87 -3.26 -15.00
C ASP A 218 12.95 -4.49 -15.05
N GLY A 219 11.73 -4.40 -14.50
CA GLY A 219 10.80 -5.53 -14.39
C GLY A 219 11.06 -6.41 -13.16
N CYS A 220 11.89 -5.96 -12.22
CA CYS A 220 12.16 -6.66 -10.97
C CYS A 220 10.98 -6.56 -10.02
N ARG A 221 10.81 -7.59 -9.19
CA ARG A 221 9.82 -7.63 -8.11
C ARG A 221 10.50 -7.49 -6.75
N PHE A 222 9.77 -6.89 -5.83
CA PHE A 222 10.22 -6.60 -4.47
C PHE A 222 9.13 -7.01 -3.48
N VAL A 223 9.54 -7.63 -2.38
CA VAL A 223 8.65 -8.10 -1.31
C VAL A 223 9.34 -7.81 0.01
N ASN A 224 8.93 -6.74 0.70
CA ASN A 224 9.56 -6.27 1.94
C ASN A 224 11.11 -6.19 1.84
N ASP A 225 11.62 -5.74 0.69
CA ASP A 225 13.05 -5.80 0.38
C ASP A 225 13.47 -4.53 -0.37
N ASN A 226 14.42 -3.79 0.23
CA ASN A 226 15.01 -2.60 -0.35
C ASN A 226 16.50 -2.77 -0.74
N LEU A 227 17.05 -3.97 -0.60
CA LEU A 227 18.48 -4.27 -0.81
C LEU A 227 18.78 -4.77 -2.22
N GLY A 228 17.81 -5.39 -2.91
CA GLY A 228 17.94 -5.73 -4.33
C GLY A 228 16.81 -6.63 -4.82
N GLY A 229 15.95 -6.10 -5.69
CA GLY A 229 14.78 -6.83 -6.19
C GLY A 229 15.15 -8.09 -6.98
N LYS A 230 14.23 -9.04 -7.02
CA LYS A 230 14.39 -10.29 -7.77
C LYS A 230 13.98 -10.07 -9.23
N GLU A 231 14.79 -10.58 -10.16
CA GLU A 231 14.41 -10.63 -11.58
C GLU A 231 13.08 -11.39 -11.72
N PHE A 232 12.18 -10.84 -12.53
CA PHE A 232 10.84 -11.40 -12.67
C PHE A 232 10.27 -11.24 -14.07
N THR A 233 10.36 -10.04 -14.64
CA THR A 233 9.94 -9.77 -16.01
C THR A 233 10.86 -8.76 -16.67
N SER A 234 10.59 -8.42 -17.93
CA SER A 234 11.34 -7.38 -18.64
C SER A 234 10.90 -5.95 -18.23
N ALA A 235 11.65 -4.93 -18.62
CA ALA A 235 11.18 -3.54 -18.50
C ALA A 235 9.82 -3.32 -19.19
N PHE A 236 9.02 -2.38 -18.67
CA PHE A 236 7.72 -2.04 -19.24
C PHE A 236 7.87 -1.02 -20.37
N ARG A 237 6.91 -1.03 -21.31
CA ARG A 237 6.98 -0.17 -22.50
C ARG A 237 5.78 0.74 -22.62
N VAL A 238 6.01 1.92 -23.18
CA VAL A 238 4.92 2.83 -23.58
C VAL A 238 3.95 2.11 -24.51
N GLY A 239 2.66 2.25 -24.24
CA GLY A 239 1.57 1.57 -24.92
C GLY A 239 1.16 0.24 -24.29
N GLU A 240 1.96 -0.33 -23.37
CA GLU A 240 1.57 -1.52 -22.63
C GLU A 240 0.56 -1.20 -21.53
N THR A 241 -0.30 -2.17 -21.23
CA THR A 241 -1.09 -2.22 -20.00
C THR A 241 -0.55 -3.34 -19.13
N VAL A 242 -0.04 -3.02 -17.96
CA VAL A 242 0.53 -3.98 -17.02
C VAL A 242 -0.38 -4.04 -15.81
N GLY A 243 -0.77 -5.23 -15.39
CA GLY A 243 -1.59 -5.42 -14.18
C GLY A 243 -0.93 -6.34 -13.19
N ILE A 244 -1.18 -6.10 -11.91
CA ILE A 244 -0.67 -6.92 -10.80
C ILE A 244 -1.85 -7.40 -9.95
N GLY A 245 -1.77 -8.64 -9.50
CA GLY A 245 -2.78 -9.20 -8.61
C GLY A 245 -2.23 -10.14 -7.56
N MET A 246 -3.03 -10.33 -6.51
CA MET A 246 -2.81 -11.31 -5.46
C MET A 246 -4.06 -12.18 -5.34
N THR A 247 -3.86 -13.50 -5.33
CA THR A 247 -4.91 -14.48 -5.09
C THR A 247 -4.66 -15.16 -3.75
N PHE A 248 -5.64 -15.08 -2.88
CA PHE A 248 -5.69 -15.73 -1.57
C PHE A 248 -6.56 -16.98 -1.70
N SER A 249 -6.05 -18.14 -1.31
CA SER A 249 -6.79 -19.41 -1.30
C SER A 249 -6.65 -20.15 0.03
N LEU A 250 -7.52 -21.14 0.26
CA LEU A 250 -7.32 -22.08 1.35
C LEU A 250 -6.02 -22.85 1.15
N PRO A 251 -5.28 -23.18 2.22
CA PRO A 251 -4.06 -23.98 2.13
C PRO A 251 -4.29 -25.35 1.48
N GLU A 252 -3.48 -25.72 0.50
CA GLU A 252 -3.58 -27.04 -0.16
C GLU A 252 -3.24 -28.19 0.81
N THR A 253 -2.28 -27.98 1.71
CA THR A 253 -1.89 -28.93 2.75
C THR A 253 -2.44 -28.51 4.11
N ALA A 254 -3.67 -28.95 4.39
CA ALA A 254 -4.27 -28.89 5.72
C ALA A 254 -3.59 -29.84 6.72
N THR A 255 -2.27 -29.74 6.89
CA THR A 255 -1.64 -30.16 8.14
C THR A 255 -1.99 -29.06 9.14
N GLY A 256 -2.67 -29.40 10.23
CA GLY A 256 -3.42 -28.47 11.09
C GLY A 256 -2.61 -27.37 11.82
N ALA A 257 -1.42 -27.02 11.34
CA ALA A 257 -0.57 -25.93 11.80
C ALA A 257 -0.62 -24.67 10.90
N GLN A 258 -0.98 -24.78 9.61
CA GLN A 258 -1.05 -23.61 8.72
C GLN A 258 -2.36 -22.85 8.92
N GLN A 259 -2.33 -21.77 9.72
CA GLN A 259 -3.49 -20.92 10.01
C GLN A 259 -3.67 -19.74 9.02
N LYS A 260 -2.88 -19.70 7.95
CA LYS A 260 -2.85 -18.58 6.99
C LYS A 260 -3.18 -19.08 5.58
N PRO A 261 -3.82 -18.26 4.73
CA PRO A 261 -4.11 -18.60 3.34
C PRO A 261 -2.83 -18.78 2.52
N ASP A 262 -2.92 -19.59 1.46
CA ASP A 262 -1.93 -19.60 0.38
C ASP A 262 -2.10 -18.32 -0.43
N VAL A 263 -0.98 -17.66 -0.77
CA VAL A 263 -1.00 -16.36 -1.47
C VAL A 263 -0.13 -16.42 -2.72
N ARG A 264 -0.77 -16.35 -3.88
CA ARG A 264 -0.10 -16.25 -5.19
C ARG A 264 -0.14 -14.82 -5.68
N VAL A 265 1.01 -14.28 -6.06
CA VAL A 265 1.10 -12.99 -6.76
C VAL A 265 1.31 -13.25 -8.24
N PHE A 266 0.71 -12.45 -9.10
CA PHE A 266 0.86 -12.58 -10.55
C PHE A 266 0.89 -11.23 -11.26
N LEU A 267 1.46 -11.24 -12.46
CA LEU A 267 1.56 -10.09 -13.35
C LEU A 267 0.95 -10.43 -14.70
N THR A 268 0.28 -9.44 -15.26
CA THR A 268 -0.32 -9.48 -16.58
C THR A 268 0.29 -8.41 -17.46
N ARG A 269 0.40 -8.68 -18.77
CA ARG A 269 0.65 -7.67 -19.79
C ARG A 269 -0.41 -7.78 -20.88
N ASN A 270 -1.01 -6.65 -21.20
CA ASN A 270 -2.04 -6.50 -22.22
C ASN A 270 -3.16 -7.53 -22.05
N GLY A 271 -3.62 -7.71 -20.80
CA GLY A 271 -4.70 -8.64 -20.43
C GLY A 271 -4.31 -10.11 -20.30
N THR A 272 -3.04 -10.47 -20.49
CA THR A 272 -2.57 -11.87 -20.39
C THR A 272 -1.60 -12.03 -19.22
N GLU A 273 -1.80 -13.05 -18.38
CA GLU A 273 -0.83 -13.41 -17.33
C GLU A 273 0.50 -13.83 -17.96
N VAL A 274 1.59 -13.18 -17.53
CA VAL A 274 2.95 -13.43 -18.06
C VAL A 274 3.87 -14.09 -17.04
N GLY A 275 3.43 -14.19 -15.78
CA GLY A 275 4.21 -14.80 -14.71
C GLY A 275 3.55 -14.58 -13.35
N GLY A 276 4.00 -15.35 -12.37
CA GLY A 276 3.58 -15.22 -10.99
C GLY A 276 4.49 -15.99 -10.06
N TRP A 277 4.35 -15.75 -8.78
CA TRP A 277 5.14 -16.37 -7.72
C TRP A 277 4.28 -16.69 -6.50
N ASP A 278 4.74 -17.65 -5.71
CA ASP A 278 4.21 -17.92 -4.39
C ASP A 278 4.81 -16.88 -3.43
N LEU A 279 3.97 -16.19 -2.65
CA LEU A 279 4.44 -15.21 -1.67
C LEU A 279 5.45 -15.83 -0.70
N HIS A 280 5.26 -17.10 -0.32
CA HIS A 280 6.07 -17.83 0.65
C HIS A 280 7.26 -18.59 0.02
N GLU A 281 7.58 -18.35 -1.25
CA GLU A 281 8.82 -18.90 -1.82
C GLU A 281 10.07 -18.41 -1.05
N GLU A 282 11.17 -19.15 -1.13
CA GLU A 282 12.43 -18.81 -0.46
C GLU A 282 12.84 -17.36 -0.77
N LEU A 283 12.70 -16.48 0.21
CA LEU A 283 13.21 -15.11 0.17
C LEU A 283 14.71 -15.12 0.45
N ASP A 284 15.43 -14.14 -0.10
CA ASP A 284 16.86 -13.99 0.23
C ASP A 284 17.01 -13.77 1.73
N SER A 285 18.09 -14.26 2.33
CA SER A 285 18.30 -14.24 3.79
C SER A 285 18.29 -12.84 4.40
N GLU A 286 18.34 -11.79 3.57
CA GLU A 286 18.34 -10.38 3.95
C GLU A 286 16.95 -9.73 3.84
N ALA A 287 15.96 -10.37 3.22
CA ALA A 287 14.59 -9.85 3.12
C ALA A 287 13.85 -9.93 4.46
N GLU A 288 13.01 -8.95 4.78
CA GLU A 288 12.27 -8.87 6.06
C GLU A 288 11.07 -9.86 6.16
N GLY A 289 11.10 -10.96 5.41
CA GLY A 289 10.02 -11.95 5.32
C GLY A 289 8.77 -11.39 4.62
N VAL A 290 7.61 -12.00 4.87
CA VAL A 290 6.34 -11.64 4.20
C VAL A 290 5.29 -11.04 5.13
N TYR A 291 5.71 -10.58 6.31
CA TYR A 291 4.82 -10.04 7.33
C TYR A 291 3.90 -8.95 6.74
N GLY A 292 2.60 -9.06 7.02
CA GLY A 292 1.58 -8.11 6.59
C GLY A 292 0.94 -8.38 5.23
N LEU A 293 1.38 -9.40 4.51
CA LEU A 293 0.89 -9.75 3.16
C LEU A 293 0.14 -11.08 3.13
N GLU A 294 0.07 -11.79 4.25
CA GLU A 294 -0.41 -13.18 4.36
C GLU A 294 -1.92 -13.26 4.60
N GLY A 295 -2.67 -12.24 4.18
CA GLY A 295 -4.12 -12.15 4.33
C GLY A 295 -4.62 -11.75 5.72
N ASP A 296 -3.72 -11.33 6.61
CA ASP A 296 -3.96 -10.89 7.99
C ASP A 296 -4.09 -9.37 8.15
N PHE A 297 -3.85 -8.60 7.08
CA PHE A 297 -4.00 -7.15 7.02
C PHE A 297 -4.83 -6.72 5.81
N ASP A 298 -5.46 -5.54 5.91
CA ASP A 298 -6.11 -4.92 4.76
C ASP A 298 -5.04 -4.43 3.77
N LEU A 299 -5.21 -4.75 2.49
CA LEU A 299 -4.26 -4.40 1.45
C LEU A 299 -4.82 -3.35 0.50
N TYR A 300 -4.02 -2.33 0.25
CA TYR A 300 -4.34 -1.17 -0.56
C TYR A 300 -3.54 -1.25 -1.87
N ALA A 301 -4.13 -0.76 -2.95
CA ALA A 301 -3.38 -0.59 -4.20
C ALA A 301 -2.40 0.56 -4.05
N ALA A 302 -1.16 0.36 -4.50
CA ALA A 302 -0.13 1.38 -4.47
C ALA A 302 0.54 1.49 -5.83
N VAL A 303 0.72 2.73 -6.28
CA VAL A 303 1.51 3.08 -7.45
C VAL A 303 2.65 3.99 -7.00
N GLY A 304 3.86 3.43 -7.00
CA GLY A 304 5.09 4.19 -6.78
C GLY A 304 5.42 5.01 -8.02
N VAL A 305 5.83 6.26 -7.86
CA VAL A 305 6.19 7.16 -8.96
C VAL A 305 7.58 7.74 -8.67
N PHE A 306 8.47 7.65 -9.66
CA PHE A 306 9.81 8.21 -9.59
C PHE A 306 10.16 8.87 -10.92
N GLY A 307 10.47 10.18 -10.89
CA GLY A 307 10.60 10.97 -12.10
C GLY A 307 9.28 11.22 -12.82
N GLY A 308 9.35 11.54 -14.11
CA GLY A 308 8.19 11.97 -14.88
C GLY A 308 7.51 10.83 -15.63
N VAL A 309 6.24 10.56 -15.33
CA VAL A 309 5.42 9.55 -16.01
C VAL A 309 4.05 10.11 -16.40
N ASP A 310 3.42 9.50 -17.40
CA ASP A 310 2.01 9.66 -17.73
C ASP A 310 1.39 8.27 -17.82
N VAL A 311 0.56 7.92 -16.85
CA VAL A 311 -0.06 6.59 -16.74
C VAL A 311 -1.53 6.69 -16.32
N GLU A 312 -2.30 5.68 -16.71
CA GLU A 312 -3.69 5.51 -16.31
C GLU A 312 -3.86 4.24 -15.47
N VAL A 313 -4.42 4.36 -14.26
CA VAL A 313 -4.66 3.24 -13.33
C VAL A 313 -6.13 2.87 -13.35
N LYS A 314 -6.46 1.57 -13.47
CA LYS A 314 -7.81 1.06 -13.65
C LYS A 314 -8.15 -0.01 -12.62
N PHE A 315 -9.30 0.16 -11.98
CA PHE A 315 -9.90 -0.76 -10.99
C PHE A 315 -11.26 -1.30 -11.44
N ASP A 316 -11.94 -0.57 -12.33
CA ASP A 316 -13.25 -0.93 -12.85
C ASP A 316 -13.16 -2.16 -13.77
N ARG A 317 -13.92 -3.21 -13.44
CA ARG A 317 -13.95 -4.49 -14.17
C ARG A 317 -14.29 -4.34 -15.65
N GLU A 318 -15.08 -3.33 -16.03
CA GLU A 318 -15.42 -3.09 -17.43
C GLU A 318 -14.24 -2.56 -18.25
N ARG A 319 -13.23 -1.99 -17.58
CA ARG A 319 -12.05 -1.36 -18.19
C ARG A 319 -10.78 -2.18 -18.09
N LEU A 320 -10.79 -3.23 -17.28
CA LEU A 320 -9.69 -4.18 -17.19
C LEU A 320 -9.60 -5.01 -18.47
N MET A 321 -8.38 -5.22 -18.97
CA MET A 321 -8.12 -6.11 -20.09
C MET A 321 -8.15 -7.57 -19.65
N ALA A 322 -7.61 -7.88 -18.46
CA ALA A 322 -7.67 -9.21 -17.87
C ALA A 322 -8.98 -9.40 -17.07
N ARG A 323 -9.50 -10.63 -17.07
CA ARG A 323 -10.66 -11.02 -16.26
C ARG A 323 -10.20 -12.03 -15.21
N HIS A 324 -10.25 -11.59 -13.95
CA HIS A 324 -9.96 -12.38 -12.76
C HIS A 324 -11.13 -12.27 -11.77
#